data_AF-A0A5C7B466-F1
#
_entry.id   AF-A0A5C7B466-F1
#
_cell.length_a   1.000
_cell.length_b   1.000
_cell.length_c   1.000
_cell.angle_alpha   90.00
_cell.angle_beta   90.00
_cell.angle_gamma   90.00
#
_symmetry.space_group_name_H-M   'P 1'
#
loop_
_entity.id
_entity.type
_entity.pdbx_description
1 polymer ?
#
loop_
_entity_poly.entity_id
_entity_poly.type
_entity_poly.pdbx_seq_one_letter_code
_entity_poly.pdbx_strand_id
1 'polypeptide(L)'
;MYRNDKVIRRYSEPFKLKILAELTIGKHTKSELCKLYSIAPTTVNVWIKKYNRKDLMNTRVKVETKDEISRIKALQKEIEQLKKLLLKKDLDA
;
A
#
# COMPACT_ATOMS: atom_id res chain seq x y z
N MET A 1 27.77 -21.26 -2.96
CA MET A 1 27.59 -19.82 -3.26
C MET A 1 26.57 -19.70 -4.38
N TYR A 2 25.43 -19.04 -4.18
CA TYR A 2 24.39 -18.96 -5.22
C TYR A 2 24.87 -18.11 -6.40
N ARG A 3 24.88 -18.68 -7.61
CA ARG A 3 25.06 -17.90 -8.85
C ARG A 3 23.80 -17.07 -9.05
N ASN A 4 23.92 -15.76 -8.88
CA ASN A 4 22.80 -14.83 -9.02
C ASN A 4 22.87 -14.18 -10.40
N ASP A 5 22.54 -14.95 -11.45
CA ASP A 5 22.57 -14.51 -12.85
C ASP A 5 21.38 -13.60 -13.22
N LYS A 6 20.77 -12.95 -12.22
CA LYS A 6 19.61 -12.07 -12.42
C LYS A 6 20.06 -10.76 -13.05
N VAL A 7 19.41 -10.39 -14.15
CA VAL A 7 19.60 -9.08 -14.80
C VAL A 7 19.10 -7.97 -13.88
N ILE A 8 20.02 -7.14 -13.37
CA ILE A 8 19.68 -5.96 -12.57
C ILE A 8 19.44 -4.78 -13.52
N ARG A 9 18.20 -4.33 -13.61
CA ARG A 9 17.85 -3.12 -14.39
C ARG A 9 18.00 -1.87 -13.52
N ARG A 10 18.76 -0.88 -13.99
CA ARG A 10 18.86 0.45 -13.39
C ARG A 10 18.24 1.46 -14.35
N TYR A 11 17.37 2.31 -13.80
CA TYR A 11 16.66 3.32 -14.57
C TYR A 11 17.21 4.72 -14.22
N SER A 12 17.43 5.53 -15.25
CA SER A 12 17.83 6.94 -15.10
C SER A 12 16.72 7.75 -14.45
N GLU A 13 17.06 8.86 -13.77
CA GLU A 13 16.06 9.71 -13.13
C GLU A 13 15.08 10.39 -14.09
N PRO A 14 15.51 10.93 -15.25
CA PRO A 14 14.58 11.50 -16.23
C PRO A 14 13.55 10.47 -16.71
N PHE A 15 13.97 9.22 -16.88
CA PHE A 15 13.06 8.14 -17.28
C PHE A 15 12.01 7.86 -16.19
N LYS A 16 12.39 7.83 -14.92
CA LYS A 16 11.44 7.66 -13.80
C LYS A 16 10.39 8.76 -13.80
N LEU A 17 10.81 10.01 -13.98
CA LEU A 17 9.92 11.17 -14.00
C LEU A 17 8.98 11.15 -15.21
N LYS A 18 9.49 10.76 -16.39
CA LYS A 18 8.65 10.59 -17.59
C LYS A 18 7.49 9.61 -17.35
N ILE A 19 7.78 8.43 -16.79
CA ILE A 19 6.75 7.42 -16.50
C ILE A 19 5.72 7.94 -15.49
N LEU A 20 6.16 8.66 -14.44
CA LEU A 20 5.24 9.25 -13.47
C LEU A 20 4.37 10.36 -14.08
N ALA A 21 4.92 11.16 -14.99
CA ALA A 21 4.16 12.17 -15.71
C ALA A 21 3.09 11.53 -16.60
N GLU A 22 3.43 10.47 -17.36
CA GLU A 22 2.48 9.71 -18.18
C GLU A 22 1.35 9.10 -17.35
N LEU A 23 1.66 8.57 -16.15
CA LEU A 23 0.67 8.10 -15.19
C LEU A 23 -0.27 9.20 -14.70
N THR A 24 0.25 10.43 -14.57
CA THR A 24 -0.53 11.59 -14.10
C THR A 24 -1.54 12.05 -15.15
N ILE A 25 -1.14 12.00 -16.43
CA ILE A 25 -2.00 12.40 -17.55
C ILE A 25 -3.15 11.39 -17.73
N GLY A 26 -3.00 10.16 -17.24
CA GLY A 26 -4.06 9.14 -17.28
C GLY A 26 -4.29 8.52 -18.66
N LYS A 27 -3.37 8.73 -19.62
CA LYS A 27 -3.43 8.14 -20.97
C LYS A 27 -3.37 6.61 -20.97
N HIS A 28 -2.66 6.05 -20.00
CA HIS A 28 -2.43 4.62 -19.88
C HIS A 28 -2.59 4.19 -18.43
N THR A 29 -3.16 3.00 -18.24
CA THR A 29 -3.18 2.40 -16.90
C THR A 29 -1.76 2.04 -16.46
N LYS A 30 -1.53 1.98 -15.16
CA LYS A 30 -0.24 1.54 -14.62
C LYS A 30 0.19 0.17 -15.16
N SER A 31 -0.77 -0.74 -15.35
CA SER A 31 -0.51 -2.07 -15.90
C SER A 31 -0.02 -2.00 -17.35
N GLU A 32 -0.66 -1.18 -18.18
CA GLU A 32 -0.25 -0.96 -19.57
C GLU A 32 1.15 -0.37 -19.67
N LEU A 33 1.47 0.67 -18.89
CA LEU A 33 2.81 1.27 -18.89
C LEU A 33 3.88 0.28 -18.44
N CYS A 34 3.58 -0.54 -17.42
CA CYS A 34 4.48 -1.57 -16.96
C CYS A 34 4.75 -2.62 -18.06
N LYS A 35 3.74 -3.01 -18.84
CA LYS A 35 3.90 -3.92 -19.98
C LYS A 35 4.69 -3.27 -21.11
N LEU A 36 4.34 -2.05 -21.48
CA LEU A 36 4.95 -1.30 -22.59
C LEU A 36 6.46 -1.13 -22.39
N TYR A 37 6.86 -0.75 -21.18
CA TYR A 37 8.27 -0.49 -20.85
C TYR A 37 8.97 -1.69 -20.19
N SER A 38 8.30 -2.84 -20.08
CA SER A 38 8.81 -4.03 -19.39
C SER A 38 9.32 -3.75 -17.96
N ILE A 39 8.61 -2.88 -17.24
CA ILE A 39 8.91 -2.47 -15.87
C ILE A 39 8.01 -3.26 -14.93
N ALA A 40 8.56 -3.73 -13.80
CA ALA A 40 7.75 -4.37 -12.79
C ALA A 40 6.80 -3.33 -12.11
N PRO A 41 5.52 -3.65 -11.88
CA PRO A 41 4.59 -2.77 -11.18
C PRO A 41 5.05 -2.36 -9.77
N THR A 42 5.88 -3.18 -9.14
CA THR A 42 6.54 -2.91 -7.85
C THR A 42 7.57 -1.80 -7.96
N THR A 43 8.35 -1.75 -9.05
CA THR A 43 9.35 -0.70 -9.31
C THR A 43 8.69 0.67 -9.44
N VAL A 44 7.56 0.75 -10.15
CA VAL A 44 6.78 2.00 -10.26
C VAL A 44 6.27 2.45 -8.88
N ASN A 45 5.80 1.52 -8.03
CA ASN A 45 5.40 1.86 -6.65
C ASN A 45 6.57 2.41 -5.81
N VAL A 46 7.78 1.88 -6.00
CA VAL A 46 8.98 2.41 -5.33
C VAL A 46 9.24 3.85 -5.77
N TRP A 47 9.06 4.17 -7.06
CA TRP A 47 9.21 5.55 -7.53
C TRP A 47 8.11 6.47 -7.01
N ILE A 48 6.85 6.03 -7.02
CA ILE A 48 5.72 6.79 -6.45
C ILE A 48 6.02 7.16 -4.99
N LYS A 49 6.55 6.22 -4.19
CA LYS A 49 6.99 6.47 -2.82
C LYS A 49 8.21 7.40 -2.75
N LYS A 50 9.24 7.18 -3.59
CA LYS A 50 10.47 8.01 -3.62
C LYS A 50 10.16 9.48 -3.91
N TYR A 51 9.22 9.75 -4.83
CA TYR A 51 8.83 11.10 -5.23
C TYR A 51 7.58 11.62 -4.49
N ASN A 52 7.13 10.93 -3.44
CA ASN A 52 5.99 11.31 -2.60
C ASN A 52 4.68 11.61 -3.38
N ARG A 53 4.45 10.92 -4.50
CA ARG A 53 3.27 11.11 -5.37
C ARG A 53 2.06 10.33 -4.84
N LYS A 54 1.53 10.75 -3.70
CA LYS A 54 0.40 10.09 -3.03
C LYS A 54 -0.86 10.03 -3.92
N ASP A 55 -1.00 10.98 -4.82
CA ASP A 55 -2.04 11.06 -5.84
C ASP A 55 -2.05 9.86 -6.80
N LEU A 56 -0.89 9.24 -7.03
CA LEU A 56 -0.75 8.06 -7.90
C LEU A 56 -0.83 6.73 -7.13
N MET A 57 -1.10 6.76 -5.82
CA MET A 57 -1.24 5.52 -5.05
C MET A 57 -2.60 4.87 -5.32
N ASN A 58 -2.57 3.56 -5.56
CA ASN A 58 -3.79 2.77 -5.74
C ASN A 58 -4.66 2.80 -4.46
N THR A 59 -5.96 2.96 -4.64
CA THR A 59 -6.94 2.74 -3.57
C THR A 59 -6.84 1.30 -3.10
N ARG A 60 -6.49 1.10 -1.83
CA ARG A 60 -6.41 -0.23 -1.23
C ARG A 60 -7.79 -0.62 -0.71
N VAL A 61 -8.51 -1.43 -1.47
CA VAL A 61 -9.74 -2.07 -1.00
C VAL A 61 -9.36 -3.36 -0.30
N LYS A 62 -9.72 -3.50 0.98
CA LYS A 62 -9.57 -4.75 1.71
C LYS A 62 -10.88 -5.53 1.58
N VAL A 63 -10.81 -6.76 1.11
CA VAL A 63 -11.97 -7.66 1.02
C VAL A 63 -11.91 -8.53 2.28
N GLU A 64 -12.91 -8.39 3.15
CA GLU A 64 -13.05 -9.16 4.39
C GLU A 64 -14.34 -9.98 4.31
N THR A 65 -14.32 -11.16 4.92
CA THR A 65 -15.49 -12.02 5.06
C THR A 65 -16.44 -11.48 6.14
N LYS A 66 -17.73 -11.84 6.08
CA LYS A 66 -18.71 -11.41 7.09
C LYS A 66 -18.31 -11.82 8.52
N ASP A 67 -17.65 -12.97 8.66
CA ASP A 67 -17.23 -13.51 9.96
C ASP A 67 -16.04 -12.74 10.55
N GLU A 68 -15.12 -12.28 9.72
CA GLU A 68 -14.03 -11.40 10.16
C GLU A 68 -14.58 -10.05 10.67
N ILE A 69 -15.57 -9.49 9.96
CA ILE A 69 -16.22 -8.23 10.36
C ILE A 69 -16.95 -8.39 11.69
N SER A 70 -17.67 -9.50 11.88
CA SER A 70 -18.42 -9.76 13.12
C SER A 70 -17.47 -9.94 14.31
N ARG A 71 -16.36 -10.67 14.12
CA ARG A 71 -15.33 -10.86 15.15
C ARG A 71 -14.62 -9.56 15.52
N ILE A 72 -14.30 -8.71 14.54
CA ILE A 72 -13.72 -7.38 14.78
C ILE A 72 -14.66 -6.53 15.65
N LYS A 73 -15.97 -6.54 15.35
CA LYS A 73 -16.97 -5.80 16.14
C LYS A 73 -17.10 -6.33 17.57
N ALA A 74 -17.06 -7.65 17.76
CA ALA A 74 -17.12 -8.26 19.08
C ALA A 74 -15.91 -7.85 19.93
N LEU A 75 -14.70 -7.93 19.37
CA LEU A 75 -13.47 -7.52 20.04
C LEU A 75 -13.46 -6.02 20.36
N GLN A 76 -13.99 -5.17 19.48
CA GLN A 76 -14.13 -3.73 19.78
C GLN A 76 -15.03 -3.46 20.99
N LYS A 77 -16.15 -4.18 21.11
CA LYS A 77 -17.06 -4.05 22.27
C LYS A 77 -16.39 -4.53 23.56
N GLU A 78 -15.66 -5.64 23.51
CA GLU A 78 -14.95 -6.18 24.67
C GLU A 78 -13.86 -5.22 25.14
N ILE A 79 -13.08 -4.64 24.22
CA ILE A 79 -12.10 -3.59 24.53
C ILE A 79 -12.77 -2.37 25.19
N GLU A 80 -13.93 -1.94 24.71
CA GLU A 80 -14.66 -0.80 25.28
C GLU A 80 -15.15 -1.10 26.71
N GLN A 81 -15.67 -2.29 26.94
CA GLN A 81 -16.09 -2.75 28.27
C GLN A 81 -14.90 -2.82 29.22
N LEU A 82 -13.78 -3.42 28.79
CA LEU A 82 -12.57 -3.51 29.59
C LEU A 82 -12.00 -2.12 29.95
N LYS A 83 -12.00 -1.18 28.99
CA LYS A 83 -11.59 0.21 29.26
C LYS A 83 -12.47 0.91 30.30
N LYS A 84 -13.79 0.71 30.25
CA LYS A 84 -14.72 1.28 31.24
C LYS A 84 -14.51 0.68 32.63
N LEU A 85 -14.23 -0.62 32.72
CA LEU A 85 -13.93 -1.29 33.98
C LEU A 85 -12.61 -0.79 34.59
N LEU A 86 -11.59 -0.58 33.75
CA LEU A 86 -10.32 -0.01 34.17
C LEU A 86 -10.50 1.40 34.74
N LEU A 87 -11.22 2.28 34.03
CA LEU A 87 -11.54 3.63 34.48
C LEU A 87 -12.29 3.65 35.83
N LYS A 88 -13.21 2.71 36.07
CA LYS A 88 -13.88 2.60 37.37
C LYS A 88 -12.92 2.17 38.48
N LYS A 89 -12.07 1.18 38.20
CA LYS A 89 -11.08 0.68 39.17
C LYS A 89 -10.04 1.74 39.55
N ASP A 90 -9.65 2.60 38.61
CA ASP A 90 -8.73 3.70 38.85
C ASP A 90 -9.37 4.89 39.60
N LEU A 91 -10.71 5.00 39.62
CA LEU A 91 -11.47 6.00 40.39
C LEU A 91 -11.78 5.56 41.83
N ASP A 92 -11.75 4.25 42.09
CA ASP A 92 -12.01 3.64 43.39
C ASP A 92 -10.71 3.45 44.23
N ALA A 93 -9.55 3.95 43.75
CA ALA A 93 -8.24 3.91 44.40
C ALA A 93 -7.80 5.29 44.90
#